data_AF-A0A961N464-F1
#
_entry.id   AF-A0A961N464-F1
#
_cell.length_a   1.000
_cell.length_b   1.000
_cell.length_c   1.000
_cell.angle_alpha   90.00
_cell.angle_beta   90.00
_cell.angle_gamma   90.00
#
_symmetry.space_group_name_H-M   'P 1'
#
loop_
_entity.id
_entity.type
_entity.pdbx_description
1 polymer ?
#
loop_
_entity_poly.entity_id
_entity_poly.type
_entity_poly.pdbx_seq_one_letter_code
_entity_poly.pdbx_strand_id
1 'polypeptide(L)'
;GEPADVVAIVRDYSEWMAANDVPKLFVNADPGAILTGATREFCRAWRNQAEVTVPGSHFIQEDSGPAIGQAIAGWMAARGL
;
A
#
# COMPACT_ATOMS: atom_id res chain seq x y z
N GLY A 1 -17.74 -7.48 9.16
CA GLY A 1 -17.23 -6.43 10.06
C GLY A 1 -18.33 -5.44 10.33
N GLU A 2 -18.06 -4.45 11.16
CA GLU A 2 -18.99 -3.36 11.49
C GLU A 2 -18.18 -2.05 11.66
N PRO A 3 -18.79 -0.87 11.47
CA PRO A 3 -20.16 -0.63 10.99
C PRO A 3 -20.41 -1.08 9.53
N ALA A 4 -21.68 -1.34 9.17
CA ALA A 4 -22.04 -1.97 7.90
C ALA A 4 -21.72 -1.10 6.68
N ASP A 5 -21.91 0.21 6.80
CA ASP A 5 -21.54 1.22 5.80
C ASP A 5 -20.02 1.29 5.58
N VAL A 6 -19.24 1.21 6.66
CA VAL A 6 -17.77 1.16 6.60
C VAL A 6 -17.30 -0.13 5.91
N VAL A 7 -17.90 -1.27 6.22
CA VAL A 7 -17.56 -2.53 5.54
C VAL A 7 -17.91 -2.47 4.06
N ALA A 8 -19.07 -1.90 3.71
CA ALA A 8 -19.48 -1.76 2.33
C ALA A 8 -18.48 -0.89 1.55
N ILE A 9 -18.16 0.31 2.04
CA ILE A 9 -17.24 1.20 1.33
C ILE A 9 -15.82 0.61 1.23
N VAL A 10 -15.35 -0.09 2.27
CA VAL A 10 -14.04 -0.77 2.26
C VAL A 10 -13.99 -1.88 1.23
N ARG A 11 -15.02 -2.72 1.18
CA ARG A 11 -15.13 -3.78 0.17
C ARG A 11 -15.12 -3.16 -1.23
N ASP A 12 -15.98 -2.18 -1.47
CA ASP A 12 -16.19 -1.62 -2.80
C ASP A 12 -14.91 -0.96 -3.36
N TYR A 13 -14.17 -0.17 -2.56
CA TYR A 13 -12.90 0.39 -3.04
C TYR A 13 -11.82 -0.69 -3.19
N SER A 14 -11.81 -1.71 -2.34
CA SER A 14 -10.78 -2.74 -2.36
C SER A 14 -10.89 -3.63 -3.61
N GLU A 15 -12.13 -3.96 -4.01
CA GLU A 15 -12.41 -4.70 -5.25
C GLU A 15 -12.04 -3.88 -6.48
N TRP A 16 -12.38 -2.58 -6.49
CA TRP A 16 -11.97 -1.67 -7.56
C TRP A 16 -10.45 -1.55 -7.65
N MET A 17 -9.76 -1.39 -6.51
CA MET A 17 -8.29 -1.31 -6.44
C MET A 17 -7.60 -2.57 -6.96
N ALA A 18 -8.16 -3.75 -6.68
CA ALA A 18 -7.64 -5.01 -7.18
C ALA A 18 -7.79 -5.16 -8.70
N ALA A 19 -8.86 -4.61 -9.29
CA ALA A 19 -9.20 -4.82 -10.70
C ALA A 19 -8.61 -3.77 -11.66
N ASN A 20 -8.37 -2.53 -11.21
CA ASN A 20 -7.96 -1.44 -12.09
C ASN A 20 -6.44 -1.42 -12.38
N ASP A 21 -6.07 -0.76 -13.48
CA ASP A 21 -4.68 -0.60 -13.92
C ASP A 21 -4.08 0.77 -13.54
N VAL A 22 -4.66 1.51 -12.59
CA VAL A 22 -4.02 2.72 -12.05
C VAL A 22 -2.66 2.32 -11.47
N PRO A 23 -1.55 3.01 -11.82
CA PRO A 23 -0.25 2.80 -11.22
C PRO A 23 -0.27 2.86 -9.69
N LYS A 24 0.37 1.90 -9.02
CA LYS A 24 0.44 1.82 -7.55
C LYS A 24 1.89 1.68 -7.08
N LEU A 25 2.21 2.31 -5.96
CA LEU A 25 3.41 2.03 -5.17
C LEU A 25 2.94 1.54 -3.79
N PHE A 26 3.17 0.26 -3.51
CA PHE A 26 2.91 -0.32 -2.20
C PHE A 26 4.16 -0.18 -1.32
N VAL A 27 4.06 0.66 -0.30
CA VAL A 27 5.08 0.80 0.74
C VAL A 27 4.76 -0.18 1.87
N ASN A 28 5.30 -1.39 1.79
CA ASN A 28 5.21 -2.41 2.83
C ASN A 28 6.13 -2.05 4.01
N ALA A 29 5.78 -2.52 5.20
CA ALA A 29 6.55 -2.30 6.41
C ALA A 29 6.88 -3.62 7.13
N ASP A 30 8.04 -3.66 7.79
CA ASP A 30 8.48 -4.78 8.64
C ASP A 30 8.98 -4.25 10.00
N PRO A 31 8.40 -4.69 11.14
CA PRO A 31 7.36 -5.72 11.29
C PRO A 31 5.96 -5.32 10.80
N GLY A 32 5.71 -4.02 10.61
CA GLY A 32 4.38 -3.50 10.30
C GLY A 32 3.42 -3.53 11.50
N ALA A 33 2.17 -3.10 11.28
CA ALA A 33 1.12 -3.11 12.30
C ALA A 33 -0.22 -3.59 11.74
N ILE A 34 -0.88 -2.78 10.90
CA ILE A 34 -2.23 -3.05 10.39
C ILE A 34 -2.21 -3.93 9.14
N LEU A 35 -1.32 -3.61 8.19
CA LEU A 35 -1.26 -4.29 6.89
C LEU A 35 -0.23 -5.41 6.92
N THR A 36 -0.58 -6.50 7.60
CA THR A 36 0.24 -7.71 7.74
C THR A 36 -0.61 -8.96 7.42
N GLY A 37 0.00 -10.14 7.37
CA GLY A 37 -0.71 -11.40 7.10
C GLY A 37 -1.56 -11.36 5.82
N ALA A 38 -2.80 -11.85 5.91
CA ALA A 38 -3.68 -12.00 4.75
C ALA A 38 -4.08 -10.68 4.08
N THR A 39 -4.20 -9.57 4.83
CA THR A 39 -4.53 -8.26 4.23
C THR A 39 -3.37 -7.71 3.41
N ARG A 40 -2.13 -7.96 3.84
CA ARG A 40 -0.93 -7.67 3.04
C ARG A 40 -0.89 -8.48 1.75
N GLU A 41 -1.13 -9.79 1.83
CA GLU A 41 -1.15 -10.65 0.65
C GLU A 41 -2.25 -10.25 -0.34
N PHE A 42 -3.41 -9.83 0.18
CA PHE A 42 -4.48 -9.28 -0.65
C PHE A 42 -4.05 -8.00 -1.39
N CYS A 43 -3.39 -7.05 -0.71
CA CYS A 43 -2.89 -5.83 -1.36
C CYS A 43 -1.78 -6.09 -2.40
N ARG A 44 -0.93 -7.10 -2.16
CA ARG A 44 0.12 -7.54 -3.11
C ARG A 44 -0.43 -8.08 -4.42
N ALA A 45 -1.65 -8.61 -4.41
CA ALA A 45 -2.29 -9.14 -5.60
C ALA A 45 -2.88 -8.05 -6.52
N TRP A 46 -2.84 -6.76 -6.14
CA TRP A 46 -3.39 -5.68 -6.95
C TRP A 46 -2.55 -5.43 -8.22
N ARG A 47 -3.22 -5.11 -9.33
CA ARG A 47 -2.59 -4.88 -10.64
C ARG A 47 -1.74 -3.60 -10.68
N ASN A 48 -0.76 -3.57 -11.58
CA ASN A 48 0.12 -2.41 -11.86
C ASN A 48 0.76 -1.81 -10.60
N GLN A 49 1.19 -2.68 -9.68
CA GLN A 49 1.79 -2.31 -8.41
C GLN A 49 3.30 -2.57 -8.43
N ALA A 50 4.08 -1.58 -8.00
CA ALA A 50 5.45 -1.77 -7.54
C ALA A 50 5.45 -1.85 -6.00
N GLU A 51 6.37 -2.60 -5.40
CA GLU A 51 6.48 -2.75 -3.94
C GLU A 51 7.87 -2.35 -3.45
N VAL A 52 7.93 -1.69 -2.29
CA VAL A 52 9.14 -1.49 -1.49
C VAL A 52 8.83 -1.91 -0.05
N THR A 53 9.80 -2.46 0.67
CA THR A 53 9.67 -2.74 2.11
C THR A 53 10.62 -1.84 2.89
N VAL A 54 10.11 -1.20 3.94
CA VAL A 54 10.88 -0.34 4.85
C VAL A 54 10.75 -0.80 6.30
N PRO A 55 11.75 -0.57 7.17
CA PRO A 55 11.61 -0.84 8.58
C PRO A 55 10.59 0.11 9.23
N GLY A 56 9.71 -0.43 10.08
CA GLY A 56 8.76 0.37 10.85
C GLY A 56 7.53 -0.41 11.31
N SER A 57 6.82 0.13 12.29
CA SER A 57 5.59 -0.48 12.81
C SER A 57 4.33 0.15 12.18
N HIS A 58 3.79 1.22 12.79
CA HIS A 58 2.57 1.86 12.32
C HIS A 58 2.84 3.22 11.64
N PHE A 59 3.62 4.09 12.28
CA PHE A 59 3.98 5.41 11.77
C PHE A 59 5.29 5.38 10.99
N ILE A 60 5.29 4.62 9.90
CA ILE A 60 6.51 4.27 9.14
C ILE A 60 7.23 5.48 8.52
N GLN A 61 6.57 6.64 8.45
CA GLN A 61 7.16 7.90 8.03
C GLN A 61 8.16 8.44 9.05
N GLU A 62 7.94 8.19 10.34
CA GLU A 62 8.84 8.60 11.43
C GLU A 62 10.06 7.68 11.54
N ASP A 63 9.90 6.41 11.17
CA ASP A 63 10.98 5.41 11.17
C ASP A 63 11.82 5.46 9.88
N SER A 64 11.17 5.65 8.73
CA SER A 64 11.72 5.41 7.39
C SER A 64 11.43 6.51 6.37
N GLY A 65 11.11 7.74 6.81
CA GLY A 65 10.76 8.87 5.93
C GLY A 65 11.66 9.07 4.71
N PRO A 66 13.01 9.13 4.87
CA PRO A 66 13.92 9.28 3.73
C PRO A 66 13.83 8.13 2.71
N ALA A 67 13.73 6.88 3.16
CA ALA A 67 13.62 5.71 2.28
C ALA A 67 12.29 5.70 1.52
N ILE A 68 11.19 6.06 2.18
CA ILE A 68 9.88 6.21 1.55
C ILE A 68 9.91 7.32 0.49
N GLY A 69 10.51 8.47 0.81
CA GLY A 69 10.65 9.59 -0.12
C GLY A 69 11.44 9.22 -1.38
N GLN A 70 12.55 8.49 -1.22
CA GLN A 70 13.34 7.99 -2.36
C GLN A 70 12.54 7.00 -3.22
N ALA A 71 11.77 6.09 -2.60
CA ALA A 71 10.93 5.14 -3.33
C ALA A 71 9.84 5.86 -4.15
N ILE A 72 9.19 6.88 -3.57
CA ILE A 72 8.19 7.69 -4.26
C ILE A 72 8.84 8.43 -5.45
N ALA A 73 9.96 9.11 -5.24
CA ALA A 73 10.65 9.86 -6.28
C ALA A 73 11.10 8.95 -7.44
N GLY A 74 11.67 7.78 -7.13
CA GLY A 74 12.07 6.80 -8.13
C GLY A 74 10.87 6.24 -8.91
N TRP A 75 9.76 5.96 -8.23
CA TRP A 75 8.53 5.49 -8.87
C TRP A 75 7.89 6.53 -9.78
N MET A 76 7.91 7.82 -9.40
CA MET A 76 7.45 8.93 -10.23
C MET A 76 8.34 9.12 -11.47
N ALA A 77 9.66 9.16 -11.27
CA ALA A 77 10.62 9.34 -12.36
C ALA A 77 10.53 8.21 -13.41
N ALA A 78 10.38 6.95 -12.96
CA ALA A 78 10.19 5.80 -13.86
C ALA A 78 8.88 5.88 -14.69
N ARG A 79 7.94 6.74 -14.30
CA ARG A 79 6.65 6.96 -14.96
C ARG A 79 6.56 8.31 -15.68
N GLY A 80 7.65 9.09 -15.71
CA GLY A 80 7.69 10.39 -16.37
C GLY A 80 6.83 11.46 -15.68
N LEU A 81 6.62 11.34 -14.37
CA LEU A 81 5.94 12.31 -13.51
C LEU A 81 6.92 13.23 -12.80
#